data_AF-A0A0D5ZCU9-F1
#
_entry.id   AF-A0A0D5ZCU9-F1
#
_cell.length_a   1.000
_cell.length_b   1.000
_cell.length_c   1.000
_cell.angle_alpha   90.00
_cell.angle_beta   90.00
_cell.angle_gamma   90.00
#
_symmetry.space_group_name_H-M   'P 1'
#
loop_
_entity.id
_entity.type
_entity.pdbx_description
1 polymer ?
#
loop_
_entity_poly.entity_id
_entity_poly.type
_entity_poly.pdbx_seq_one_letter_code
_entity_poly.pdbx_strand_id
1 'polypeptide(L)'
;MWRTKTLCKKLKQELLNHKLMIDEPKNIHQYIHLLRLNQGLSIQELAKKSGVSASFISRIETQDRNPSSKTLEKLAPHLKINYLKLLEVANLLAKENSEVVHLEEVLNHANLYWQGKIINEEMRRLLLHSMAHQED
;
A
#
# COMPACT_ATOMS: atom_id res chain seq x y z
N MET A 1 -10.82 -36.06 -28.63
CA MET A 1 -9.50 -35.51 -28.21
C MET A 1 -9.72 -34.16 -27.52
N TRP A 2 -9.64 -34.13 -26.20
CA TRP A 2 -10.14 -33.08 -25.30
C TRP A 2 -9.04 -32.15 -24.78
N ARG A 3 -8.13 -31.67 -25.63
CA ARG A 3 -6.95 -30.87 -25.18
C ARG A 3 -7.16 -29.33 -25.21
N THR A 4 -8.38 -28.82 -25.35
CA THR A 4 -8.61 -27.39 -25.62
C THR A 4 -9.22 -26.58 -24.46
N LYS A 5 -9.86 -27.20 -23.47
CA LYS A 5 -10.48 -26.47 -22.35
C LYS A 5 -9.45 -25.79 -21.43
N THR A 6 -8.33 -26.45 -21.16
CA THR A 6 -7.28 -25.94 -20.25
C THR A 6 -6.46 -24.81 -20.86
N LEU A 7 -6.18 -24.90 -22.17
CA LEU A 7 -5.42 -23.89 -22.91
C LEU A 7 -6.22 -22.59 -23.07
N CYS A 8 -7.51 -22.70 -23.36
CA CYS A 8 -8.42 -21.54 -23.43
C CYS A 8 -8.60 -20.87 -22.06
N LYS A 9 -8.63 -21.64 -20.96
CA LYS A 9 -8.71 -21.10 -19.59
C LYS A 9 -7.45 -20.34 -19.19
N LYS A 10 -6.25 -20.85 -19.56
CA LYS A 10 -4.97 -20.15 -19.37
C LYS A 10 -4.89 -18.86 -20.18
N LEU A 11 -5.22 -18.90 -21.47
CA LEU A 11 -5.24 -17.70 -22.33
C LEU A 11 -6.23 -16.65 -21.81
N LYS A 12 -7.42 -17.07 -21.35
CA LYS A 12 -8.42 -16.16 -20.78
C LYS A 12 -7.93 -15.51 -19.48
N GLN A 13 -7.17 -16.25 -18.67
CA GLN A 13 -6.56 -15.73 -17.44
C GLN A 13 -5.38 -14.79 -17.76
N GLU A 14 -4.54 -15.10 -18.74
CA GLU A 14 -3.43 -14.24 -19.18
C GLU A 14 -3.96 -12.93 -19.81
N LEU A 15 -5.02 -13.00 -20.63
CA LEU A 15 -5.69 -11.83 -21.19
C LEU A 15 -6.40 -10.99 -20.12
N LEU A 16 -6.98 -11.62 -19.10
CA LEU A 16 -7.56 -10.92 -17.94
C LEU A 16 -6.45 -10.21 -17.14
N ASN A 17 -5.33 -10.89 -16.87
CA ASN A 17 -4.19 -10.33 -16.16
C ASN A 17 -3.58 -9.13 -16.92
N HIS A 18 -3.51 -9.18 -18.25
CA HIS A 18 -3.05 -8.06 -19.09
C HIS A 18 -4.04 -6.89 -19.10
N LYS A 19 -5.36 -7.16 -19.06
CA LYS A 19 -6.41 -6.13 -19.03
C LYS A 19 -6.53 -5.42 -17.67
N LEU A 20 -6.04 -6.04 -16.60
CA LEU A 20 -6.05 -5.49 -15.23
C LEU A 20 -4.86 -4.56 -14.92
N MET A 21 -3.97 -4.29 -15.89
CA MET A 21 -2.82 -3.36 -15.75
C MET A 21 -3.19 -1.87 -15.92
N ILE A 22 -4.48 -1.48 -15.90
CA ILE A 22 -4.88 -0.11 -16.28
C ILE A 22 -5.30 0.79 -15.10
N ASP A 23 -5.62 0.26 -13.91
CA ASP A 23 -5.94 1.12 -12.77
C ASP A 23 -5.15 0.68 -11.51
N GLU A 24 -4.28 1.57 -11.02
CA GLU A 24 -3.76 1.47 -9.66
C GLU A 24 -4.94 1.34 -8.68
N PRO A 25 -4.98 0.31 -7.84
CA PRO A 25 -6.13 0.03 -6.98
C PRO A 25 -6.33 1.18 -6.00
N LYS A 26 -7.48 1.85 -6.10
CA LYS A 26 -7.80 3.06 -5.31
C LYS A 26 -7.91 2.77 -3.81
N ASN A 27 -8.14 1.51 -3.43
CA ASN A 27 -8.21 1.08 -2.03
C ASN A 27 -7.89 -0.41 -1.85
N ILE A 28 -7.65 -0.81 -0.59
CA ILE A 28 -7.33 -2.19 -0.19
C ILE A 28 -8.37 -3.23 -0.62
N HIS A 29 -9.64 -2.87 -0.64
CA HIS A 29 -10.73 -3.78 -0.99
C HIS A 29 -10.64 -4.19 -2.46
N GLN A 30 -10.51 -3.21 -3.35
CA GLN A 30 -10.25 -3.43 -4.77
C GLN A 30 -8.94 -4.17 -4.98
N TYR A 31 -7.90 -3.84 -4.21
CA TYR A 31 -6.63 -4.52 -4.34
C TYR A 31 -6.69 -6.01 -4.02
N ILE A 32 -7.31 -6.39 -2.91
CA ILE A 32 -7.52 -7.79 -2.51
C ILE A 32 -8.35 -8.52 -3.58
N HIS A 33 -9.41 -7.88 -4.10
CA HIS A 33 -10.23 -8.44 -5.17
C HIS A 33 -9.40 -8.75 -6.43
N LEU A 34 -8.62 -7.77 -6.89
CA LEU A 34 -7.76 -7.90 -8.07
C LEU A 34 -6.70 -8.98 -7.88
N LEU A 35 -6.01 -8.99 -6.74
CA LEU A 35 -5.02 -10.02 -6.41
C LEU A 35 -5.66 -11.42 -6.43
N ARG A 36 -6.87 -11.58 -5.85
CA ARG A 36 -7.58 -12.86 -5.87
C ARG A 36 -7.88 -13.32 -7.30
N LEU A 37 -8.36 -12.40 -8.15
CA LEU A 37 -8.65 -12.69 -9.55
C LEU A 37 -7.38 -13.03 -10.35
N ASN A 38 -6.26 -12.35 -10.08
CA ASN A 38 -4.96 -12.64 -10.70
C ASN A 38 -4.43 -14.02 -10.32
N GLN A 39 -4.75 -14.51 -9.13
CA GLN A 39 -4.47 -15.89 -8.72
C GLN A 39 -5.48 -16.90 -9.28
N GLY A 40 -6.52 -16.45 -10.00
CA GLY A 40 -7.58 -17.30 -10.54
C GLY A 40 -8.42 -17.99 -9.47
N LEU A 41 -8.50 -17.41 -8.26
CA LEU A 41 -9.21 -18.01 -7.12
C LEU A 41 -10.64 -17.48 -7.02
N SER A 42 -11.58 -18.37 -6.74
CA SER A 42 -12.88 -17.98 -6.19
C SER A 42 -12.77 -17.53 -4.74
N ILE A 43 -13.79 -16.82 -4.23
CA ILE A 43 -13.86 -16.45 -2.81
C ILE A 43 -13.80 -17.70 -1.92
N GLN A 44 -14.46 -18.78 -2.32
CA GLN A 44 -14.48 -20.05 -1.58
C GLN A 44 -13.10 -20.72 -1.54
N GLU A 45 -12.35 -20.68 -2.65
CA GLU A 45 -10.99 -21.23 -2.69
C GLU A 45 -10.01 -20.40 -1.86
N LEU A 46 -10.10 -19.07 -1.91
CA LEU A 46 -9.29 -18.21 -1.06
C LEU A 46 -9.63 -18.40 0.43
N ALA A 47 -10.91 -18.53 0.76
CA ALA A 47 -11.38 -18.83 2.11
C ALA A 47 -10.79 -20.13 2.64
N LYS A 48 -10.89 -21.21 1.85
CA LYS A 48 -10.36 -22.52 2.21
C LYS A 48 -8.84 -22.49 2.43
N LYS A 49 -8.10 -21.76 1.59
CA LYS A 49 -6.63 -21.67 1.69
C LYS A 49 -6.18 -20.83 2.89
N SER A 50 -6.80 -19.67 3.08
CA SER A 50 -6.41 -18.70 4.13
C SER A 50 -6.99 -19.00 5.51
N GLY A 51 -8.00 -19.86 5.60
CA GLY A 51 -8.75 -20.08 6.84
C GLY A 51 -9.57 -18.86 7.29
N VAL A 52 -9.83 -17.92 6.39
CA VAL A 52 -10.74 -16.79 6.58
C VAL A 52 -12.10 -17.16 5.99
N SER A 53 -13.21 -16.78 6.63
CA SER A 53 -14.53 -17.17 6.12
C SER A 53 -14.85 -16.49 4.79
N ALA A 54 -15.49 -17.23 3.88
CA ALA A 54 -15.90 -16.72 2.56
C ALA A 54 -16.78 -15.47 2.67
N SER A 55 -17.71 -15.45 3.64
CA SER A 55 -18.56 -14.29 3.92
C SER A 55 -17.78 -13.07 4.38
N PHE A 56 -16.66 -13.25 5.10
CA PHE A 56 -15.82 -12.13 5.51
C PHE A 56 -14.98 -11.60 4.34
N ILE A 57 -14.39 -12.48 3.54
CA ILE A 57 -13.68 -12.08 2.30
C ILE A 57 -14.62 -11.31 1.36
N SER A 58 -15.85 -11.79 1.19
CA SER A 58 -16.85 -11.07 0.38
C SER A 58 -17.10 -9.66 0.90
N ARG A 59 -17.28 -9.50 2.22
CA ARG A 59 -17.53 -8.19 2.84
C ARG A 59 -16.33 -7.25 2.76
N ILE A 60 -15.11 -7.81 2.79
CA ILE A 60 -13.89 -7.05 2.52
C ILE A 60 -13.94 -6.54 1.07
N GLU A 61 -14.12 -7.41 0.09
CA GLU A 61 -14.09 -7.00 -1.33
C GLU A 61 -15.21 -5.99 -1.70
N THR A 62 -16.34 -6.00 -0.98
CA THR A 62 -17.45 -5.05 -1.18
C THR A 62 -17.34 -3.77 -0.34
N GLN A 63 -16.22 -3.52 0.33
CA GLN A 63 -15.98 -2.35 1.21
C GLN A 63 -16.93 -2.25 2.43
N ASP A 64 -17.58 -3.35 2.83
CA ASP A 64 -18.41 -3.39 4.04
C ASP A 64 -17.56 -3.50 5.32
N ARG A 65 -16.37 -4.11 5.22
CA ARG A 65 -15.47 -4.33 6.35
C ARG A 65 -14.01 -4.14 5.98
N ASN A 66 -13.30 -3.35 6.79
CA ASN A 66 -11.85 -3.29 6.72
C ASN A 66 -11.23 -4.58 7.28
N PRO A 67 -10.25 -5.19 6.58
CA PRO A 67 -9.54 -6.35 7.07
C PRO A 67 -8.59 -5.96 8.22
N SER A 68 -8.49 -6.81 9.24
CA SER A 68 -7.49 -6.65 10.30
C SER A 68 -6.10 -7.06 9.82
N SER A 69 -5.05 -6.62 10.52
CA SER A 69 -3.66 -7.03 10.27
C SER A 69 -3.49 -8.56 10.23
N LYS A 70 -4.13 -9.27 11.17
CA LYS A 70 -4.15 -10.74 11.23
C LYS A 70 -4.89 -11.39 10.06
N THR A 71 -5.91 -10.71 9.51
CA THR A 71 -6.61 -11.19 8.31
C THR A 71 -5.72 -11.04 7.09
N LEU A 72 -5.06 -9.89 6.95
CA LEU A 72 -4.12 -9.63 5.85
C LEU A 72 -2.93 -10.59 5.87
N GLU A 73 -2.42 -10.92 7.05
CA GLU A 73 -1.34 -11.91 7.25
C GLU A 73 -1.75 -13.28 6.70
N LYS A 74 -2.98 -13.72 6.97
CA LYS A 74 -3.53 -14.98 6.46
C LYS A 74 -3.77 -14.98 4.95
N LEU A 75 -4.11 -13.82 4.38
CA LEU A 75 -4.42 -13.69 2.95
C LEU A 75 -3.16 -13.57 2.09
N ALA A 76 -2.15 -12.85 2.57
CA ALA A 76 -0.95 -12.48 1.81
C ALA A 76 -0.25 -13.65 1.08
N PRO A 77 0.01 -14.81 1.71
CA PRO A 77 0.69 -15.94 1.05
C PRO A 77 -0.10 -16.50 -0.14
N HIS A 78 -1.43 -16.43 -0.07
CA HIS A 78 -2.31 -16.99 -1.11
C HIS A 78 -2.63 -15.99 -2.21
N LEU A 79 -2.43 -14.70 -1.94
CA LEU A 79 -2.50 -13.62 -2.92
C LEU A 79 -1.15 -13.37 -3.63
N LYS A 80 -0.09 -14.08 -3.22
CA LYS A 80 1.30 -13.95 -3.70
C LYS A 80 1.84 -12.52 -3.63
N ILE A 81 1.58 -11.86 -2.51
CA ILE A 81 2.07 -10.52 -2.23
C ILE A 81 2.72 -10.48 -0.85
N ASN A 82 3.68 -9.57 -0.66
CA ASN A 82 4.27 -9.33 0.65
C ASN A 82 3.22 -8.76 1.61
N TYR A 83 3.16 -9.32 2.82
CA TYR A 83 2.26 -8.87 3.88
C TYR A 83 2.42 -7.36 4.20
N LEU A 84 3.66 -6.85 4.24
CA LEU A 84 3.95 -5.44 4.48
C LEU A 84 3.32 -4.55 3.41
N LYS A 85 3.32 -5.00 2.14
CA LYS A 85 2.70 -4.24 1.05
C LYS A 85 1.18 -4.17 1.21
N LEU A 86 0.55 -5.26 1.66
CA LEU A 86 -0.88 -5.26 2.00
C LEU A 86 -1.20 -4.32 3.17
N LEU A 87 -0.34 -4.26 4.19
CA LEU A 87 -0.50 -3.32 5.30
C LEU A 87 -0.36 -1.86 4.87
N GLU A 88 0.59 -1.56 3.99
CA GLU A 88 0.80 -0.24 3.39
C GLU A 88 -0.47 0.22 2.66
N VAL A 89 -1.00 -0.62 1.77
CA VAL A 89 -2.21 -0.31 0.99
C VAL A 89 -3.46 -0.23 1.88
N ALA A 90 -3.49 -0.98 2.98
CA ALA A 90 -4.54 -0.88 4.00
C ALA A 90 -4.43 0.39 4.86
N ASN A 91 -3.39 1.21 4.66
CA ASN A 91 -3.04 2.36 5.49
C ASN A 91 -2.91 1.98 6.98
N LEU A 92 -2.50 0.74 7.25
CA LEU A 92 -2.29 0.16 8.59
C LEU A 92 -0.83 0.21 9.03
N LEU A 93 0.10 0.41 8.10
CA LEU A 93 1.36 1.02 8.46
C LEU A 93 1.03 2.48 8.74
N ALA A 94 1.34 2.95 9.95
CA ALA A 94 1.57 4.36 10.11
C ALA A 94 2.57 4.71 9.02
N LYS A 95 2.10 5.39 7.95
CA LYS A 95 3.01 6.29 7.26
C LYS A 95 3.62 7.06 8.44
N GLU A 96 4.93 6.97 8.62
CA GLU A 96 5.60 8.10 9.24
C GLU A 96 4.91 9.31 8.61
N ASN A 97 4.26 10.14 9.43
CA ASN A 97 3.63 11.36 8.97
C ASN A 97 4.76 12.16 8.32
N SER A 98 5.01 11.85 7.06
CA SER A 98 5.71 12.61 6.07
C SER A 98 4.69 13.65 5.65
N GLU A 99 4.15 14.38 6.64
CA GLU A 99 3.95 15.79 6.45
C GLU A 99 5.33 16.26 6.05
N VAL A 100 5.50 16.55 4.76
CA VAL A 100 6.70 17.21 4.27
C VAL A 100 6.72 18.52 5.02
N VAL A 101 7.50 18.58 6.10
CA VAL A 101 7.62 19.79 6.87
C VAL A 101 8.64 20.65 6.14
N HIS A 102 8.19 21.76 5.57
CA HIS A 102 9.10 22.72 4.95
C HIS A 102 10.04 23.25 6.03
N LEU A 103 11.32 22.90 5.94
CA LEU A 103 12.32 23.30 6.93
C LEU A 103 12.39 24.82 7.06
N GLU A 104 12.13 25.55 5.98
CA GLU A 104 12.00 27.01 5.99
C GLU A 104 10.88 27.48 6.93
N GLU A 105 9.72 26.83 6.94
CA GLU A 105 8.61 27.17 7.85
C GLU A 105 8.94 26.84 9.30
N VAL A 106 9.63 25.72 9.55
CA VAL A 106 10.07 25.33 10.90
C VAL A 106 11.09 26.31 11.44
N LEU A 107 12.08 26.63 10.61
CA LEU A 107 13.07 27.62 10.95
C LEU A 107 12.36 28.95 11.21
N ASN A 108 11.50 29.45 10.35
CA ASN A 108 10.90 30.79 10.49
C ASN A 108 9.86 30.93 11.62
N HIS A 109 9.14 29.87 11.99
CA HIS A 109 8.01 29.97 12.94
C HIS A 109 8.26 29.32 14.31
N ALA A 110 9.35 28.59 14.50
CA ALA A 110 9.66 27.95 15.77
C ALA A 110 10.84 28.59 16.51
N ASN A 111 10.72 28.68 17.84
CA ASN A 111 11.85 28.97 18.73
C ASN A 111 12.68 27.70 18.92
N LEU A 112 13.71 27.55 18.09
CA LEU A 112 14.54 26.35 18.04
C LEU A 112 15.78 26.49 18.92
N TYR A 113 16.22 25.36 19.47
CA TYR A 113 17.45 25.27 20.25
C TYR A 113 18.41 24.30 19.57
N TRP A 114 19.69 24.67 19.48
CA TRP A 114 20.77 23.81 19.01
C TRP A 114 21.89 23.80 20.06
N GLN A 115 22.27 22.61 20.53
CA GLN A 115 23.29 22.44 21.59
C GLN A 115 23.01 23.31 22.84
N GLY A 116 21.74 23.44 23.22
CA GLY A 116 21.31 24.23 24.37
C GLY A 116 21.30 25.75 24.17
N LYS A 117 21.54 26.26 22.95
CA LYS A 117 21.45 27.68 22.62
C LYS A 117 20.28 27.95 21.67
N ILE A 118 19.59 29.08 21.84
CA ILE A 118 18.54 29.53 20.92
C ILE A 118 19.17 29.82 19.56
N ILE A 119 18.57 29.28 18.49
CA ILE A 119 18.92 29.63 17.12
C ILE A 119 18.40 31.06 16.87
N ASN A 120 19.32 32.00 16.77
CA ASN A 120 19.00 33.40 16.50
C ASN A 120 18.84 33.65 14.99
N GLU A 121 18.40 34.86 14.63
CA GLU A 121 18.17 35.26 13.24
C GLU A 121 19.41 35.12 12.34
N GLU A 122 20.61 35.39 12.86
CA GLU A 122 21.86 35.25 12.11
C GLU A 122 22.16 33.79 11.78
N MET A 123 22.05 32.90 12.78
CA MET A 123 22.23 31.47 12.59
C MET A 123 21.17 30.89 11.65
N ARG A 124 19.91 31.35 11.77
CA ARG A 124 18.82 30.98 10.86
C ARG A 124 19.17 31.31 9.40
N ARG A 125 19.66 32.52 9.15
CA ARG A 125 20.11 32.94 7.80
C ARG A 125 21.27 32.11 7.28
N LEU A 126 22.27 31.84 8.12
CA LEU A 126 23.42 31.01 7.75
C LEU A 126 23.00 29.57 7.39
N LEU A 127 22.10 28.98 8.18
CA LEU A 127 21.54 27.67 7.90
C LEU A 127 20.82 27.64 6.55
N LEU A 128 19.87 28.56 6.32
CA LEU A 128 19.14 28.65 5.05
C LEU A 128 20.07 28.85 3.85
N HIS A 129 21.07 29.74 3.97
CA HIS A 129 22.03 29.98 2.89
C HIS A 129 22.89 28.75 2.57
N SER A 130 23.37 28.04 3.60
CA SER A 130 24.20 26.84 3.41
C SER A 130 23.46 25.69 2.72
N MET A 131 22.14 25.64 2.88
CA MET A 131 21.29 24.59 2.29
C MET A 131 20.90 24.93 0.85
N ALA A 132 20.71 26.21 0.51
CA ALA A 132 20.36 26.66 -0.84
C ALA A 132 21.48 26.44 -1.88
N HIS A 133 22.74 26.29 -1.45
CA HIS A 133 23.89 26.03 -2.32
C HIS A 133 24.20 24.54 -2.52
N GLN A 134 23.36 23.62 -2.03
CA GLN A 134 23.55 22.17 -2.25
C GLN A 134 22.82 21.65 -3.49
N GLU A 135 22.15 22.52 -4.26
CA GLU A 135 21.41 22.15 -5.48
C GLU A 135 22.16 22.44 -6.79
N ASP A 136 23.45 22.82 -6.72
CA ASP A 136 24.35 22.96 -7.88
C ASP A 136 25.33 21.78 -8.03
#